data_AF-X1QIH0-F1
#
_entry.id   AF-X1QIH0-F1
#
_cell.length_a   1.000
_cell.length_b   1.000
_cell.length_c   1.000
_cell.angle_alpha   90.00
_cell.angle_beta   90.00
_cell.angle_gamma   90.00
#
_symmetry.space_group_name_H-M   'P 1'
#
loop_
_entity.id
_entity.type
_entity.pdbx_description
1 polymer ?
#
loop_
_entity_poly.entity_id
_entity_poly.type
_entity_poly.pdbx_seq_one_letter_code
_entity_poly.pdbx_strand_id
1 'polypeptide(L)'
;MKNIYVSYIKSDIGNIFIASSDKGLIKVDLDCGEEDFIKSLENQYSSNSYKSGIVFNYNKNNSKIYLSKDKNKKILNQIKSYLIGDLEKFNINIDIKVTDFQKKVLNAVRNIKYGKTKSSN
;
A
#
# COMPACT_ATOMS: atom_id res chain seq x y z
N MET A 1 -15.29 -7.35 -9.38
CA MET A 1 -15.06 -5.93 -9.02
C MET A 1 -14.12 -5.90 -7.83
N LYS A 2 -13.01 -5.15 -7.84
CA LYS A 2 -12.10 -5.07 -6.68
C LYS A 2 -12.14 -3.66 -6.11
N ASN A 3 -12.67 -3.50 -4.90
CA ASN A 3 -12.64 -2.20 -4.25
C ASN A 3 -11.23 -1.91 -3.75
N ILE A 4 -10.79 -0.67 -3.92
CA ILE A 4 -9.50 -0.19 -3.42
C ILE A 4 -9.80 0.94 -2.44
N TYR A 5 -9.23 0.89 -1.25
CA TYR A 5 -9.43 1.88 -0.20
C TYR A 5 -8.11 2.61 0.01
N VAL A 6 -8.12 3.92 -0.24
CA VAL A 6 -6.96 4.80 -0.07
C VAL A 6 -7.10 5.58 1.23
N SER A 7 -5.99 5.79 1.92
CA SER A 7 -5.89 6.64 3.10
C SER A 7 -4.47 7.15 3.24
N TYR A 8 -4.31 8.17 4.08
CA TYR A 8 -2.99 8.66 4.47
C TYR A 8 -2.96 9.01 5.95
N ILE A 9 -1.74 9.04 6.49
CA ILE A 9 -1.43 9.61 7.80
C ILE A 9 -0.24 10.55 7.67
N LYS A 10 -0.23 11.60 8.51
CA LYS A 10 0.96 12.44 8.71
C LYS A 10 1.85 11.78 9.76
N SER A 11 3.15 11.85 9.57
CA SER A 11 4.16 11.37 10.53
C SER A 11 5.39 12.26 10.49
N ASP A 12 6.30 12.06 11.44
CA ASP A 12 7.55 12.83 11.52
C ASP A 12 8.51 12.54 10.36
N ILE A 13 8.30 11.43 9.64
CA ILE A 13 9.07 11.04 8.45
C ILE A 13 8.36 11.41 7.14
N GLY A 14 7.28 12.20 7.21
CA GLY A 14 6.50 12.63 6.04
C GLY A 14 5.10 12.01 5.99
N ASN A 15 4.41 12.24 4.86
CA ASN A 15 3.08 11.68 4.63
C ASN A 15 3.19 10.21 4.20
N ILE A 16 2.49 9.31 4.89
CA ILE A 16 2.43 7.89 4.51
C ILE A 16 1.09 7.63 3.86
N PHE A 17 1.12 7.31 2.57
CA PHE A 17 -0.06 6.91 1.80
C PHE A 17 -0.17 5.39 1.77
N ILE A 18 -1.41 4.89 1.86
CA ILE A 18 -1.71 3.47 1.79
C ILE A 18 -2.90 3.21 0.89
N ALA A 19 -2.87 2.06 0.22
CA ALA A 19 -3.97 1.51 -0.54
C ALA A 19 -4.16 0.04 -0.16
N SER A 20 -5.41 -0.36 0.11
CA SER A 20 -5.77 -1.75 0.39
C SER A 20 -6.95 -2.20 -0.46
N SER A 21 -7.11 -3.50 -0.64
CA SER A 21 -8.36 -4.09 -1.11
C SER A 21 -9.05 -4.84 0.02
N ASP A 22 -10.19 -5.45 -0.28
CA ASP A 22 -10.85 -6.38 0.64
C ASP A 22 -9.96 -7.58 1.06
N LYS A 23 -8.85 -7.86 0.35
CA LYS A 23 -7.91 -8.95 0.66
C LYS A 23 -6.70 -8.52 1.50
N GLY A 24 -6.33 -7.24 1.49
CA GLY A 24 -5.13 -6.77 2.19
C GLY A 24 -4.48 -5.52 1.59
N LEU A 25 -3.32 -5.15 2.14
CA LEU A 25 -2.51 -4.01 1.70
C LEU A 25 -1.99 -4.26 0.29
N ILE A 26 -2.23 -3.31 -0.62
CA ILE A 26 -1.75 -3.33 -2.01
C ILE A 26 -0.47 -2.51 -2.13
N LYS A 27 -0.44 -1.33 -1.53
CA LYS A 27 0.66 -0.38 -1.69
C LYS A 27 0.79 0.50 -0.45
N VAL A 28 2.03 0.84 -0.10
CA VAL A 28 2.41 1.91 0.83
C VAL A 28 3.43 2.79 0.11
N ASP A 29 3.37 4.10 0.34
CA ASP A 29 4.34 5.05 -0.19
C ASP A 29 4.60 6.16 0.83
N LEU A 30 5.84 6.63 0.89
CA LEU A 30 6.31 7.58 1.89
C LEU A 30 6.70 8.89 1.23
N ASP A 31 6.23 9.99 1.81
CA ASP A 31 6.56 11.36 1.43
C ASP A 31 6.37 11.67 -0.05
N CYS A 32 5.26 11.18 -0.62
CA CYS A 32 4.84 11.48 -1.98
C CYS A 32 3.63 12.42 -2.01
N GLY A 33 3.39 13.05 -3.17
CA GLY A 33 2.15 13.78 -3.42
C GLY A 33 0.97 12.82 -3.56
N GLU A 34 -0.22 13.26 -3.13
CA GLU A 34 -1.46 12.46 -3.27
C GLU A 34 -1.73 12.09 -4.73
N GLU A 35 -1.57 13.04 -5.65
CA GLU A 35 -1.72 12.78 -7.09
C GLU A 35 -0.71 11.73 -7.59
N ASP A 36 0.53 11.78 -7.14
CA ASP A 36 1.58 10.85 -7.58
C ASP A 36 1.31 9.44 -7.04
N PHE A 37 0.86 9.35 -5.79
CA PHE A 37 0.42 8.10 -5.20
C PHE A 37 -0.71 7.48 -6.02
N ILE A 38 -1.74 8.28 -6.33
CA ILE A 38 -2.88 7.86 -7.14
C ILE A 38 -2.44 7.43 -8.54
N LYS A 39 -1.65 8.24 -9.25
CA LYS A 39 -1.11 7.91 -10.58
C LYS A 39 -0.29 6.62 -10.55
N SER A 40 0.45 6.37 -9.47
CA SER A 40 1.22 5.14 -9.32
C SER A 40 0.33 3.89 -9.16
N LEU A 41 -0.77 4.00 -8.41
CA LEU A 41 -1.78 2.95 -8.32
C LEU A 41 -2.42 2.72 -9.68
N GLU A 42 -2.80 3.80 -10.36
CA GLU A 42 -3.32 3.81 -11.72
C GLU A 42 -2.41 2.99 -12.62
N ASN A 43 -1.13 3.35 -12.75
CA ASN A 43 -0.17 2.65 -13.60
C ASN A 43 -0.04 1.15 -13.25
N GLN A 44 -0.05 0.81 -11.95
CA GLN A 44 0.01 -0.57 -11.48
C GLN A 44 -1.20 -1.40 -11.93
N TYR A 45 -2.38 -0.79 -12.09
CA TYR A 45 -3.60 -1.45 -12.56
C TYR A 45 -3.91 -1.23 -14.05
N SER A 46 -3.31 -0.20 -14.66
CA SER A 46 -3.50 0.24 -16.05
C SER A 46 -2.62 -0.50 -17.07
N SER A 47 -1.50 -1.10 -16.61
CA SER A 47 -0.57 -1.86 -17.46
C SER A 47 -1.16 -3.16 -18.04
N ASN A 48 -2.38 -3.53 -17.64
CA ASN A 48 -3.27 -4.42 -18.40
C ASN A 48 -4.40 -3.58 -19.00
N SER A 49 -4.20 -2.98 -20.17
CA SER A 49 -5.26 -2.36 -21.00
C SER A 49 -6.24 -1.36 -20.34
N TYR A 50 -5.79 -0.39 -19.54
CA TYR A 50 -6.70 0.69 -19.10
C TYR A 50 -6.00 2.05 -19.09
N LYS A 51 -6.19 2.87 -20.12
CA LYS A 51 -5.73 4.26 -20.15
C LYS A 51 -6.86 5.15 -19.64
N SER A 52 -6.57 5.96 -18.61
CA SER A 52 -7.35 7.10 -18.10
C SER A 52 -8.54 6.79 -17.16
N GLY A 53 -8.51 7.36 -15.95
CA GLY A 53 -9.74 7.69 -15.20
C GLY A 53 -9.78 7.42 -13.69
N ILE A 54 -8.80 7.85 -12.89
CA ILE A 54 -8.97 8.00 -11.44
C ILE A 54 -9.38 9.43 -11.14
N VAL A 55 -10.69 9.63 -11.01
CA VAL A 55 -11.24 10.81 -10.34
C VAL A 55 -12.06 10.29 -9.16
N PHE A 56 -11.94 10.98 -8.03
CA PHE A 56 -12.82 10.82 -6.89
C PHE A 56 -14.28 10.79 -7.39
N ASN A 57 -14.94 9.65 -7.19
CA ASN A 57 -16.31 9.37 -7.62
C ASN A 57 -16.50 9.15 -9.15
N TYR A 58 -17.14 8.01 -9.46
CA TYR A 58 -17.68 7.54 -10.75
C TYR A 58 -16.77 6.82 -11.76
N ASN A 59 -16.67 5.52 -11.53
CA ASN A 59 -17.07 4.44 -12.43
C ASN A 59 -16.80 4.59 -13.95
N LYS A 60 -15.66 4.05 -14.39
CA LYS A 60 -15.57 3.24 -15.62
C LYS A 60 -14.29 2.40 -15.56
N ASN A 61 -14.34 1.26 -14.84
CA ASN A 61 -13.49 0.06 -14.94
C ASN A 61 -13.54 -0.77 -13.65
N ASN A 62 -14.70 -1.34 -13.30
CA ASN A 62 -14.92 -2.44 -12.32
C ASN A 62 -14.08 -2.47 -11.02
N SER A 63 -13.54 -1.34 -10.58
CA SER A 63 -12.77 -1.17 -9.35
C SER A 63 -13.07 0.23 -8.85
N LYS A 64 -13.68 0.32 -7.67
CA LYS A 64 -14.05 1.59 -7.05
C LYS A 64 -12.96 1.96 -6.05
N ILE A 65 -12.36 3.14 -6.23
CA ILE A 65 -11.41 3.69 -5.27
C ILE A 65 -12.19 4.54 -4.27
N TYR A 66 -11.98 4.28 -2.98
CA TYR A 66 -12.65 4.97 -1.89
C TYR A 66 -11.61 5.61 -0.98
N LEU A 67 -11.75 6.90 -0.71
CA LEU A 67 -11.08 7.50 0.44
C LEU A 67 -11.77 7.00 1.70
N SER A 68 -11.16 6.04 2.41
CA SER A 68 -11.77 5.44 3.59
C SER A 68 -10.72 5.08 4.64
N LYS A 69 -10.59 5.96 5.63
CA LYS A 69 -9.76 5.71 6.81
C LYS A 69 -10.25 4.49 7.60
N ASP A 70 -11.57 4.23 7.62
CA ASP A 70 -12.15 3.12 8.38
C ASP A 70 -11.72 1.76 7.86
N LYS A 71 -11.73 1.58 6.53
CA LYS A 71 -11.29 0.33 5.88
C LYS A 71 -9.81 0.07 6.12
N ASN A 72 -9.03 1.14 6.25
CA ASN A 72 -7.60 1.08 6.50
C ASN A 72 -7.21 1.20 7.99
N LYS A 73 -8.17 1.31 8.92
CA LYS A 73 -7.92 1.63 10.32
C LYS A 73 -6.92 0.68 10.99
N LYS A 74 -7.05 -0.63 10.73
CA LYS A 74 -6.13 -1.64 11.28
C LYS A 74 -4.69 -1.42 10.80
N ILE A 75 -4.50 -1.13 9.52
CA ILE A 75 -3.19 -0.89 8.91
C ILE A 75 -2.61 0.42 9.47
N LEU A 76 -3.40 1.49 9.49
CA LEU A 76 -2.98 2.79 10.01
C LEU A 76 -2.58 2.72 11.49
N ASN A 77 -3.33 1.98 12.31
CA ASN A 77 -2.99 1.80 13.73
C ASN A 77 -1.65 1.08 13.88
N GLN A 78 -1.40 0.03 13.10
CA GLN A 78 -0.12 -0.68 13.17
C GLN A 78 1.05 0.18 12.67
N ILE A 79 0.86 0.98 11.62
CA ILE A 79 1.91 1.92 11.18
C ILE A 79 2.20 2.93 12.29
N LYS A 80 1.17 3.49 12.94
CA LYS A 80 1.37 4.40 14.08
C LYS A 80 2.13 3.74 15.22
N SER A 81 1.73 2.53 15.63
CA SER A 81 2.43 1.78 16.69
C SER A 81 3.88 1.45 16.30
N TYR A 82 4.15 1.15 15.03
CA TYR A 82 5.51 0.92 14.54
C TYR A 82 6.37 2.19 14.64
N LEU A 83 5.84 3.34 14.22
CA LEU A 83 6.56 4.61 14.23
C LEU A 83 6.95 5.08 15.64
N ILE A 84 6.12 4.76 16.65
CA ILE A 84 6.41 5.09 18.05
C ILE A 84 7.22 4.00 18.78
N GLY A 85 7.56 2.90 18.11
CA GLY A 85 8.39 1.81 18.66
C GLY A 85 7.62 0.71 19.41
N ASP A 86 6.29 0.78 19.48
CA ASP A 86 5.44 -0.20 20.19
C ASP A 86 5.15 -1.47 19.37
N LEU A 87 5.47 -1.48 18.07
CA LEU A 87 5.22 -2.61 17.18
C LEU A 87 6.48 -2.99 16.41
N GLU A 88 6.97 -4.21 16.62
CA GLU A 88 8.10 -4.75 15.84
C GLU A 88 7.63 -5.63 14.66
N LYS A 89 6.40 -6.14 14.71
CA LYS A 89 5.86 -7.11 13.74
C LYS A 89 4.47 -6.75 13.26
N PHE A 90 4.34 -6.52 11.97
CA PHE A 90 3.04 -6.30 11.34
C PHE A 90 2.23 -7.61 11.23
N ASN A 91 0.93 -7.51 11.55
CA ASN A 91 -0.08 -8.53 11.32
C ASN A 91 -1.15 -8.01 10.36
N ILE A 92 -0.75 -7.92 9.08
CA ILE A 92 -1.58 -7.46 7.97
C ILE A 92 -1.49 -8.45 6.82
N ASN A 93 -2.61 -8.63 6.12
CA ASN A 93 -2.61 -9.35 4.85
C ASN A 93 -2.04 -8.45 3.76
N ILE A 94 -1.26 -9.04 2.85
CA ILE A 94 -0.65 -8.35 1.71
C ILE A 94 -1.27 -8.92 0.44
N ASP A 95 -1.76 -8.04 -0.42
CA ASP A 95 -2.44 -8.34 -1.69
C ASP A 95 -1.73 -7.63 -2.85
N ILE A 96 -0.43 -7.90 -2.95
CA ILE A 96 0.44 -7.32 -3.98
C ILE A 96 0.42 -8.17 -5.25
N LYS A 97 0.43 -7.49 -6.41
CA LYS A 97 0.70 -8.11 -7.71
C LYS A 97 2.16 -7.88 -8.07
N VAL A 98 2.96 -8.94 -8.05
CA VAL A 98 4.41 -8.90 -8.29
C VAL A 98 4.82 -10.11 -9.12
N THR A 99 5.97 -10.03 -9.78
CA THR A 99 6.55 -11.17 -10.50
C THR A 99 7.01 -12.26 -9.52
N ASP A 100 7.22 -13.49 -10.01
CA ASP A 100 7.75 -14.57 -9.18
C ASP A 100 9.11 -14.24 -8.57
N PHE A 101 9.96 -13.54 -9.33
CA PHE A 101 11.25 -13.07 -8.82
C PHE A 101 11.06 -12.06 -7.68
N GLN A 102 10.23 -11.04 -7.88
CA GLN A 102 9.92 -10.06 -6.83
C GLN A 102 9.31 -10.73 -5.59
N LYS A 103 8.43 -11.72 -5.77
CA LYS A 103 7.86 -12.49 -4.66
C LYS A 103 8.94 -13.22 -3.84
N LYS A 104 9.94 -13.82 -4.50
CA LYS A 104 11.09 -14.44 -3.81
C LYS A 104 11.88 -13.42 -3.00
N VAL A 105 12.18 -12.26 -3.59
CA VAL A 105 12.90 -11.17 -2.92
C VAL A 105 12.12 -10.66 -1.70
N LEU A 106 10.83 -10.37 -1.85
CA LEU A 106 9.97 -9.87 -0.77
C LEU A 106 9.84 -10.88 0.37
N ASN A 107 9.77 -12.18 0.06
CA ASN A 107 9.78 -13.23 1.08
C ASN A 107 11.11 -13.26 1.85
N ALA A 108 12.24 -13.03 1.19
CA ALA A 108 13.53 -12.93 1.86
C ALA A 108 13.61 -11.69 2.77
N VAL A 109 13.15 -10.53 2.29
CA VAL A 109 13.10 -9.27 3.07
C VAL A 109 12.20 -9.42 4.30
N ARG A 110 11.05 -10.08 4.17
CA ARG A 110 10.11 -10.34 5.27
C ARG A 110 10.72 -11.12 6.44
N ASN A 111 11.77 -11.92 6.19
CA ASN A 111 12.44 -12.71 7.22
C ASN A 111 13.53 -11.93 7.98
N ILE A 112 13.83 -10.69 7.56
CA ILE A 112 14.75 -9.82 8.29
C ILE A 112 14.03 -9.35 9.56
N LYS A 113 14.66 -9.58 10.71
CA LYS A 113 14.12 -9.16 12.01
C LYS A 113 14.20 -7.64 12.15
N TYR A 114 13.28 -7.07 12.94
CA TYR A 114 13.34 -5.67 13.33
C TYR A 114 14.72 -5.31 13.91
N GLY A 115 15.25 -4.15 13.51
CA GLY A 115 16.59 -3.68 13.92
C GLY A 115 17.77 -4.49 13.35
N LYS A 116 17.57 -5.31 12.31
CA LYS A 116 18.64 -6.06 11.63
C LYS A 116 18.71 -5.68 10.14
N THR A 117 19.90 -5.88 9.56
CA THR A 117 20.17 -5.63 8.14
C THR A 117 20.64 -6.90 7.44
N LYS A 118 20.53 -6.94 6.11
CA LYS A 118 21.06 -8.01 5.26
C LYS A 118 21.56 -7.39 3.95
N SER A 119 22.73 -7.83 3.48
CA SER A 119 23.31 -7.38 2.21
C SER A 119 22.70 -8.09 1.02
N SER A 120 22.65 -7.40 -0.13
CA SER A 120 22.41 -8.02 -1.44
C SER A 120 23.71 -8.70 -1.87
N ASN A 121 23.66 -10.03 -2.04
CA ASN A 121 24.76 -10.81 -2.61
C ASN A 121 24.49 -11.11 -4.08
#